data_AF-A0A4V1ZZC7-F1
#
_entry.id   AF-A0A4V1ZZC7-F1
#
_cell.length_a   1.000
_cell.length_b   1.000
_cell.length_c   1.000
_cell.angle_alpha   90.00
_cell.angle_beta   90.00
_cell.angle_gamma   90.00
#
_symmetry.space_group_name_H-M   'P 1'
#
loop_
_entity.id
_entity.type
_entity.pdbx_description
1 polymer ?
#
loop_
_entity_poly.entity_id
_entity_poly.type
_entity_poly.pdbx_seq_one_letter_code
_entity_poly.pdbx_strand_id
1 'polypeptide(L)'
;MKKILLYVLTIIWSAGALAQNTVTATSVDTVYTVHPTVGVSELNGTWKFKKGDDKKWAKKKLKTGDWQDISIPNWDWEGGYLGYGWFRHEVKLPKKDTYVFHLGQVDDDCEVYFNGEKLELYIDNKPGSNNADTAKWNQWKKYRSYYIPQKLVDTKSNTIAIRVWNTLGAQGGIRYGNIYVEPTVFYSKLPIGLQGDWITTDGANVWYIGFYNRKVAYQEQIWDYGDIVNNDGIVTVNLIKGKLTKQVVAKAAPDGRYLIGNNDQSLQLYSTTETYKPLPPATETFKIEQPAAGKAHLTGYIKDHTRGGEGLIQVVDNNNTRDYFTRFHINSDGSFDAAVDITSAKIIELRVPGYSEAVRAAMAPGKTTFMVIDPEEFKIRVTDEYYNRERLTLYMGEMMLDSKLTLYTSWLNGLANPDKEVWNRFIYIADQYAAQGYGNEQLNTAALYIANNYSKYQDAESLKKAKLWSARMVMAAPGNHTYNSTLNAIMQNLGERLEGLQYLVKALDIAEKDKNDAYVRSYKQQIKQFV
;
A
#
# COMPACT_ATOMS: atom_id res chain seq x y z
N MET A 1 -12.91 76.25 31.58
CA MET A 1 -13.27 76.16 30.15
C MET A 1 -13.07 74.71 29.70
N LYS A 2 -14.14 74.10 29.15
CA LYS A 2 -14.27 72.82 28.35
C LYS A 2 -13.73 71.51 28.98
N LYS A 3 -14.54 70.63 29.62
CA LYS A 3 -15.50 69.59 29.12
C LYS A 3 -14.79 68.49 28.29
N ILE A 4 -14.92 67.15 28.46
CA ILE A 4 -16.00 66.25 28.97
C ILE A 4 -15.50 64.77 29.04
N LEU A 5 -16.00 63.98 30.04
CA LEU A 5 -16.28 62.51 30.16
C LEU A 5 -15.38 61.45 29.45
N LEU A 6 -15.08 60.26 30.01
CA LEU A 6 -16.05 59.22 30.42
C LEU A 6 -15.35 58.00 31.11
N TYR A 7 -15.92 57.61 32.26
CA TYR A 7 -16.06 56.29 32.90
C TYR A 7 -14.88 55.48 33.50
N VAL A 8 -15.19 55.09 34.74
CA VAL A 8 -14.50 54.32 35.76
C VAL A 8 -14.81 52.83 35.58
N LEU A 9 -13.85 51.94 35.79
CA LEU A 9 -14.03 50.81 36.72
C LEU A 9 -12.70 50.21 37.16
N THR A 10 -12.61 50.03 38.47
CA THR A 10 -11.45 49.73 39.31
C THR A 10 -11.06 48.26 39.33
N ILE A 11 -9.76 48.03 39.38
CA ILE A 11 -9.07 46.76 39.64
C ILE A 11 -8.95 46.57 41.15
N ILE A 12 -9.42 45.46 41.72
CA ILE A 12 -8.99 44.97 43.04
C ILE A 12 -8.80 43.45 43.00
N TRP A 13 -7.63 43.02 43.49
CA TRP A 13 -7.17 41.64 43.71
C TRP A 13 -7.93 40.95 44.86
N SER A 14 -8.15 39.64 44.75
CA SER A 14 -8.25 38.75 45.92
C SER A 14 -7.78 37.34 45.58
N ALA A 15 -6.95 36.78 46.46
CA ALA A 15 -6.58 35.37 46.49
C ALA A 15 -7.76 34.55 47.03
N GLY A 16 -8.02 33.37 46.46
CA GLY A 16 -9.11 32.49 46.87
C GLY A 16 -8.83 31.03 46.49
N ALA A 17 -8.98 30.17 47.50
CA ALA A 17 -8.61 28.77 47.54
C ALA A 17 -9.46 27.82 46.67
N LEU A 18 -8.92 26.61 46.52
CA LEU A 18 -9.49 25.37 46.01
C LEU A 18 -11.01 25.21 46.22
N ALA A 19 -11.72 24.96 45.12
CA ALA A 19 -12.97 24.21 45.13
C ALA A 19 -12.94 23.18 44.01
N GLN A 20 -12.94 21.90 44.42
CA GLN A 20 -13.21 20.76 43.54
C GLN A 20 -14.62 20.92 42.97
N ASN A 21 -14.74 20.98 41.65
CA ASN A 21 -15.99 20.66 40.98
C ASN A 21 -15.82 19.30 40.30
N THR A 22 -16.28 18.28 41.01
CA THR A 22 -16.67 16.98 40.49
C THR A 22 -17.60 17.16 39.29
N VAL A 23 -17.07 16.94 38.09
CA VAL A 23 -17.90 16.60 36.94
C VAL A 23 -18.17 15.10 37.05
N THR A 24 -19.37 14.77 37.50
CA THR A 24 -19.91 13.41 37.44
C THR A 24 -19.77 12.89 36.01
N ALA A 25 -18.94 11.85 35.85
CA ALA A 25 -18.87 11.08 34.62
C ALA A 25 -20.22 10.38 34.43
N THR A 26 -21.08 10.97 33.60
CA THR A 26 -22.16 10.22 32.97
C THR A 26 -21.51 9.28 31.97
N SER A 27 -21.43 8.00 32.32
CA SER A 27 -21.10 6.92 31.39
C SER A 27 -22.15 6.91 30.28
N VAL A 28 -21.84 7.57 29.16
CA VAL A 28 -22.55 7.30 27.91
C VAL A 28 -21.95 6.01 27.39
N ASP A 29 -22.55 4.88 27.77
CA ASP A 29 -22.39 3.61 27.07
C ASP A 29 -22.83 3.84 25.62
N THR A 30 -21.88 4.25 24.79
CA THR A 30 -22.10 4.38 23.36
C THR A 30 -21.93 2.99 22.79
N VAL A 31 -23.00 2.19 22.88
CA VAL A 31 -23.15 1.00 22.04
C VAL A 31 -23.10 1.50 20.60
N TYR A 32 -21.98 1.22 19.92
CA TYR A 32 -21.79 1.50 18.51
C TYR A 32 -22.82 0.72 17.70
N THR A 33 -23.99 1.31 17.49
CA THR A 33 -24.92 0.82 16.50
C THR A 33 -24.43 1.36 15.17
N VAL A 34 -23.80 0.50 14.37
CA VAL A 34 -23.50 0.79 12.97
C VAL A 34 -24.83 1.12 12.31
N HIS A 35 -25.06 2.38 11.93
CA HIS A 35 -26.13 2.68 11.01
C HIS A 35 -25.71 2.10 9.65
N PRO A 36 -26.45 1.13 9.08
CA PRO A 36 -26.11 0.60 7.79
C PRO A 36 -26.26 1.72 6.76
N THR A 37 -25.21 1.95 6.00
CA THR A 37 -25.31 2.52 4.66
C THR A 37 -26.49 1.85 3.96
N VAL A 38 -27.43 2.63 3.44
CA VAL A 38 -28.67 2.13 2.84
C VAL A 38 -28.36 0.97 1.89
N GLY A 39 -28.79 -0.24 2.26
CA GLY A 39 -28.65 -1.45 1.43
C GLY A 39 -27.70 -2.54 1.93
N VAL A 40 -26.89 -2.32 2.98
CA VAL A 40 -26.05 -3.38 3.57
C VAL A 40 -26.90 -4.37 4.37
N SER A 41 -26.74 -5.67 4.11
CA SER A 41 -27.32 -6.79 4.88
C SER A 41 -26.21 -7.49 5.66
N GLU A 42 -26.18 -7.30 6.98
CA GLU A 42 -25.26 -8.01 7.88
C GLU A 42 -25.72 -9.46 8.09
N LEU A 43 -24.79 -10.40 8.01
CA LEU A 43 -25.02 -11.85 8.00
C LEU A 43 -24.17 -12.59 9.05
N ASN A 44 -23.57 -11.87 10.00
CA ASN A 44 -22.98 -12.48 11.19
C ASN A 44 -24.08 -13.17 12.02
N GLY A 45 -23.71 -14.23 12.75
CA GLY A 45 -24.62 -14.97 13.61
C GLY A 45 -24.99 -16.34 13.06
N THR A 46 -26.26 -16.73 13.22
CA THR A 46 -26.69 -18.13 13.04
C THR A 46 -26.84 -18.53 11.57
N TRP A 47 -26.09 -19.55 11.16
CA TRP A 47 -26.17 -20.21 9.86
C TRP A 47 -26.57 -21.68 10.04
N LYS A 48 -27.15 -22.27 8.99
CA LYS A 48 -27.36 -23.72 8.93
C LYS A 48 -26.07 -24.40 8.54
N PHE A 49 -25.73 -25.50 9.20
CA PHE A 49 -24.49 -26.23 8.97
C PHE A 49 -24.68 -27.75 8.89
N LYS A 50 -23.90 -28.40 8.02
CA LYS A 50 -23.89 -29.85 7.86
C LYS A 50 -22.50 -30.37 7.48
N LYS A 51 -22.05 -31.41 8.17
CA LYS A 51 -20.80 -32.14 7.87
C LYS A 51 -20.99 -33.02 6.63
N GLY A 52 -19.93 -33.16 5.84
CA GLY A 52 -19.89 -33.96 4.62
C GLY A 52 -19.82 -33.12 3.35
N ASP A 53 -19.87 -33.79 2.21
CA ASP A 53 -19.66 -33.14 0.91
C ASP A 53 -20.69 -33.58 -0.15
N ASP A 54 -21.79 -32.84 -0.28
CA ASP A 54 -22.73 -33.04 -1.38
C ASP A 54 -23.00 -31.71 -2.08
N LYS A 55 -22.56 -31.58 -3.33
CA LYS A 55 -22.78 -30.37 -4.16
C LYS A 55 -24.25 -30.02 -4.35
N LYS A 56 -25.19 -30.96 -4.15
CA LYS A 56 -26.64 -30.65 -4.15
C LYS A 56 -27.00 -29.66 -3.04
N TRP A 57 -26.18 -29.55 -2.01
CA TRP A 57 -26.38 -28.61 -0.91
C TRP A 57 -26.11 -27.15 -1.30
N ALA A 58 -25.64 -26.86 -2.52
CA ALA A 58 -25.61 -25.50 -3.06
C ALA A 58 -26.99 -24.99 -3.51
N LYS A 59 -27.93 -25.89 -3.86
CA LYS A 59 -29.20 -25.54 -4.50
C LYS A 59 -30.01 -24.52 -3.69
N LYS A 60 -30.65 -23.57 -4.39
CA LYS A 60 -31.49 -22.53 -3.78
C LYS A 60 -32.57 -23.10 -2.85
N LYS A 61 -33.41 -24.02 -3.34
CA LYS A 61 -34.59 -24.54 -2.60
C LYS A 61 -34.30 -25.80 -1.77
N LEU A 62 -33.10 -25.95 -1.22
CA LEU A 62 -32.79 -27.08 -0.34
C LEU A 62 -33.50 -26.91 1.01
N LYS A 63 -34.16 -27.97 1.49
CA LYS A 63 -34.67 -28.02 2.87
C LYS A 63 -33.51 -28.31 3.82
N THR A 64 -33.39 -27.51 4.88
CA THR A 64 -32.29 -27.59 5.88
C THR A 64 -32.80 -27.88 7.29
N GLY A 65 -33.99 -28.47 7.43
CA GLY A 65 -34.59 -28.75 8.74
C GLY A 65 -33.82 -29.77 9.57
N ASP A 66 -33.02 -30.62 8.91
CA ASP A 66 -32.11 -31.60 9.49
C ASP A 66 -30.67 -31.08 9.65
N TRP A 67 -30.42 -29.80 9.34
CA TRP A 67 -29.12 -29.16 9.51
C TRP A 67 -29.06 -28.53 10.89
N GLN A 68 -27.88 -28.60 11.51
CA GLN A 68 -27.64 -27.96 12.79
C GLN A 68 -27.44 -26.46 12.61
N ASP A 69 -27.67 -25.70 13.68
CA ASP A 69 -27.35 -24.28 13.71
C ASP A 69 -25.90 -24.10 14.18
N ILE A 70 -25.17 -23.19 13.54
CA ILE A 70 -23.83 -22.77 13.94
C ILE A 70 -23.77 -21.25 13.89
N SER A 71 -23.13 -20.63 14.88
CA SER A 71 -22.86 -19.19 14.82
C SER A 71 -21.54 -18.97 14.07
N ILE A 72 -21.50 -17.99 13.17
CA ILE A 72 -20.28 -17.55 12.50
C ILE A 72 -20.09 -16.03 12.64
N PRO A 73 -18.85 -15.51 12.69
CA PRO A 73 -17.58 -16.24 12.58
C PRO A 73 -17.30 -17.20 13.74
N ASN A 74 -16.68 -18.35 13.46
CA ASN A 74 -16.31 -19.38 14.45
C ASN A 74 -14.94 -19.98 14.12
N TRP A 75 -14.04 -19.94 15.09
CA TRP A 75 -12.64 -20.33 14.98
C TRP A 75 -12.40 -21.84 15.08
N ASP A 76 -13.36 -22.60 15.63
CA ASP A 76 -13.24 -24.03 15.89
C ASP A 76 -14.58 -24.71 15.60
N TRP A 77 -14.88 -24.88 14.31
CA TRP A 77 -16.11 -25.56 13.91
C TRP A 77 -16.07 -27.04 14.34
N GLU A 78 -16.83 -27.37 15.38
CA GLU A 78 -17.04 -28.74 15.84
C GLU A 78 -15.76 -29.47 16.33
N GLY A 79 -14.80 -28.76 16.92
CA GLY A 79 -13.60 -29.36 17.52
C GLY A 79 -12.59 -29.83 16.48
N GLY A 80 -12.34 -29.03 15.44
CA GLY A 80 -11.37 -29.31 14.39
C GLY A 80 -11.80 -30.40 13.42
N TYR A 81 -13.10 -30.48 13.08
CA TYR A 81 -13.61 -31.47 12.13
C TYR A 81 -12.82 -31.43 10.81
N LEU A 82 -12.30 -32.60 10.40
CA LEU A 82 -11.53 -32.75 9.16
C LEU A 82 -12.44 -33.13 8.00
N GLY A 83 -12.24 -32.48 6.86
CA GLY A 83 -13.00 -32.72 5.64
C GLY A 83 -13.87 -31.54 5.23
N TYR A 84 -14.92 -31.81 4.46
CA TYR A 84 -15.85 -30.79 3.99
C TYR A 84 -17.01 -30.59 4.96
N GLY A 85 -17.43 -29.33 5.06
CA GLY A 85 -18.66 -28.95 5.72
C GLY A 85 -19.29 -27.76 5.02
N TRP A 86 -20.61 -27.69 5.10
CA TRP A 86 -21.40 -26.74 4.35
C TRP A 86 -22.16 -25.80 5.27
N PHE A 87 -22.07 -24.52 4.99
CA PHE A 87 -22.82 -23.45 5.65
C PHE A 87 -23.88 -22.91 4.70
N ARG A 88 -25.08 -22.61 5.21
CA ARG A 88 -26.19 -22.06 4.42
C ARG A 88 -26.91 -20.95 5.18
N HIS A 89 -27.25 -19.89 4.47
CA HIS A 89 -28.03 -18.77 4.99
C HIS A 89 -28.99 -18.22 3.94
N GLU A 90 -30.21 -17.89 4.36
CA GLU A 90 -31.17 -17.20 3.52
C GLU A 90 -30.99 -15.70 3.64
N VAL A 91 -30.86 -14.99 2.52
CA VAL A 91 -30.68 -13.53 2.51
C VAL A 91 -31.78 -12.86 1.69
N LYS A 92 -32.34 -11.80 2.27
CA LYS A 92 -33.31 -10.92 1.61
C LYS A 92 -32.58 -9.70 1.12
N LEU A 93 -32.62 -9.47 -0.19
CA LEU A 93 -31.99 -8.30 -0.82
C LEU A 93 -33.09 -7.33 -1.26
N PRO A 94 -32.92 -6.02 -1.05
CA PRO A 94 -34.00 -5.04 -1.20
C PRO A 94 -34.47 -4.86 -2.65
N LYS A 95 -33.60 -5.12 -3.63
CA LYS A 95 -33.89 -4.99 -5.06
C LYS A 95 -33.08 -5.98 -5.89
N LYS A 96 -33.52 -6.23 -7.13
CA LYS A 96 -32.74 -7.00 -8.10
C LYS A 96 -31.66 -6.12 -8.70
N ASP A 97 -30.47 -6.17 -8.10
CA ASP A 97 -29.30 -5.37 -8.44
C ASP A 97 -28.02 -6.22 -8.38
N THR A 98 -26.87 -5.64 -8.65
CA THR A 98 -25.56 -6.25 -8.39
C THR A 98 -25.15 -6.07 -6.94
N TYR A 99 -24.54 -7.11 -6.37
CA TYR A 99 -24.07 -7.09 -4.98
C TYR A 99 -22.66 -7.66 -4.86
N VAL A 100 -21.98 -7.32 -3.77
CA VAL A 100 -20.79 -8.04 -3.31
C VAL A 100 -21.13 -8.72 -2.01
N PHE A 101 -20.78 -10.00 -1.91
CA PHE A 101 -20.82 -10.76 -0.67
C PHE A 101 -19.42 -10.82 -0.07
N HIS A 102 -19.27 -10.27 1.13
CA HIS A 102 -18.04 -10.31 1.91
C HIS A 102 -18.15 -11.44 2.94
N LEU A 103 -17.24 -12.42 2.86
CA LEU A 103 -17.28 -13.65 3.66
C LEU A 103 -16.34 -13.61 4.88
N GLY A 104 -15.38 -12.70 4.92
CA GLY A 104 -14.34 -12.77 5.94
C GLY A 104 -13.21 -13.74 5.58
N GLN A 105 -12.51 -14.24 6.59
CA GLN A 105 -11.47 -15.25 6.53
C GLN A 105 -12.06 -16.65 6.71
N VAL A 106 -11.57 -17.60 5.94
CA VAL A 106 -11.97 -19.01 5.98
C VAL A 106 -10.74 -19.90 6.05
N ASP A 107 -10.77 -20.91 6.91
CA ASP A 107 -9.73 -21.93 7.08
C ASP A 107 -10.23 -23.29 6.58
N ASP A 108 -9.50 -24.02 5.74
CA ASP A 108 -8.34 -23.56 4.96
C ASP A 108 -8.81 -22.81 3.70
N ASP A 109 -9.81 -23.38 3.02
CA ASP A 109 -10.33 -22.88 1.75
C ASP A 109 -11.84 -23.12 1.58
N CYS A 110 -12.46 -22.40 0.64
CA CYS A 110 -13.89 -22.53 0.39
C CYS A 110 -14.34 -22.24 -1.04
N GLU A 111 -15.46 -22.84 -1.40
CA GLU A 111 -16.27 -22.47 -2.56
C GLU A 111 -17.57 -21.81 -2.10
N VAL A 112 -17.93 -20.68 -2.71
CA VAL A 112 -19.16 -19.95 -2.41
C VAL A 112 -20.15 -20.08 -3.56
N TYR A 113 -21.42 -20.28 -3.21
CA TYR A 113 -22.52 -20.41 -4.13
C TYR A 113 -23.64 -19.43 -3.77
N PHE A 114 -24.25 -18.83 -4.79
CA PHE A 114 -25.45 -18.00 -4.65
C PHE A 114 -26.57 -18.58 -5.50
N ASN A 115 -27.70 -18.90 -4.85
CA ASN A 115 -28.86 -19.51 -5.51
C ASN A 115 -28.53 -20.81 -6.29
N GLY A 116 -27.46 -21.52 -5.93
CA GLY A 116 -27.01 -22.75 -6.59
C GLY A 116 -25.89 -22.57 -7.61
N GLU A 117 -25.58 -21.33 -8.00
CA GLU A 117 -24.48 -21.03 -8.93
C GLU A 117 -23.21 -20.71 -8.16
N LYS A 118 -22.07 -21.30 -8.57
CA LYS A 118 -20.77 -21.02 -7.97
C LYS A 118 -20.38 -19.57 -8.30
N LEU A 119 -19.96 -18.83 -7.29
CA LEU A 119 -19.44 -17.47 -7.47
C LEU A 119 -17.94 -17.54 -7.72
N GLU A 120 -17.47 -16.66 -8.59
CA GLU A 120 -16.05 -16.39 -8.75
C GLU A 120 -15.57 -15.50 -7.61
N LEU A 121 -14.37 -15.80 -7.10
CA LEU A 121 -13.69 -14.90 -6.17
C LEU A 121 -13.48 -13.58 -6.89
N TYR A 122 -14.10 -12.55 -6.35
CA TYR A 122 -14.15 -11.26 -6.99
C TYR A 122 -13.05 -10.35 -6.49
N ILE A 123 -12.78 -10.40 -5.19
CA ILE A 123 -11.84 -9.53 -4.52
C ILE A 123 -11.21 -10.32 -3.34
N ASP A 124 -9.88 -10.35 -3.27
CA ASP A 124 -9.08 -10.72 -2.08
C ASP A 124 -8.75 -9.44 -1.28
N ASN A 125 -9.74 -8.57 -1.04
CA ASN A 125 -9.55 -7.35 -0.27
C ASN A 125 -9.93 -7.61 1.18
N LYS A 126 -8.95 -7.39 2.03
CA LYS A 126 -9.05 -7.40 3.49
C LYS A 126 -9.95 -6.25 3.98
N PRO A 127 -10.87 -6.47 4.92
CA PRO A 127 -11.55 -5.43 5.66
C PRO A 127 -10.62 -4.77 6.67
N GLY A 128 -10.96 -3.51 6.99
CA GLY A 128 -10.56 -2.59 8.06
C GLY A 128 -9.78 -3.06 9.28
N SER A 129 -9.89 -4.31 9.66
CA SER A 129 -9.40 -4.83 10.91
C SER A 129 -9.02 -6.28 10.70
N ASN A 130 -7.84 -6.65 11.20
CA ASN A 130 -7.45 -7.98 11.65
C ASN A 130 -6.40 -8.79 10.85
N ASN A 131 -5.89 -9.85 11.51
CA ASN A 131 -4.73 -10.74 11.28
C ASN A 131 -4.68 -11.48 9.92
N ALA A 132 -5.12 -10.86 8.83
CA ALA A 132 -4.93 -11.38 7.49
C ALA A 132 -3.46 -11.29 7.06
N ASP A 133 -2.94 -12.35 6.46
CA ASP A 133 -1.56 -12.52 5.99
C ASP A 133 -1.57 -12.77 4.49
N THR A 134 -0.58 -12.21 3.82
CA THR A 134 -0.44 -12.21 2.37
C THR A 134 0.49 -13.32 1.87
N ALA A 135 1.12 -14.09 2.77
CA ALA A 135 2.00 -15.18 2.39
C ALA A 135 1.25 -16.24 1.57
N LYS A 136 1.89 -16.73 0.50
CA LYS A 136 1.38 -17.80 -0.39
C LYS A 136 0.87 -19.04 0.36
N TRP A 137 1.39 -19.29 1.56
CA TRP A 137 1.11 -20.44 2.40
C TRP A 137 0.00 -20.23 3.44
N ASN A 138 -0.54 -19.01 3.59
CA ASN A 138 -1.52 -18.66 4.63
C ASN A 138 -2.90 -18.29 4.04
N GLN A 139 -3.41 -19.13 3.13
CA GLN A 139 -4.72 -18.95 2.50
C GLN A 139 -5.85 -18.77 3.53
N TRP A 140 -5.69 -19.37 4.69
CA TRP A 140 -6.63 -19.30 5.79
C TRP A 140 -6.77 -17.94 6.47
N LYS A 141 -5.80 -17.04 6.23
CA LYS A 141 -5.82 -15.65 6.71
C LYS A 141 -6.41 -14.69 5.67
N LYS A 142 -6.71 -15.13 4.45
CA LYS A 142 -7.20 -14.26 3.36
C LYS A 142 -8.68 -13.94 3.51
N TYR A 143 -9.01 -12.67 3.26
CA TYR A 143 -10.39 -12.21 3.23
C TYR A 143 -10.98 -12.39 1.85
N ARG A 144 -12.20 -12.93 1.80
CA ARG A 144 -12.81 -13.34 0.54
C ARG A 144 -14.08 -12.55 0.28
N SER A 145 -14.16 -11.96 -0.91
CA SER A 145 -15.37 -11.29 -1.39
C SER A 145 -15.76 -11.79 -2.78
N TYR A 146 -17.06 -11.93 -3.00
CA TYR A 146 -17.64 -12.59 -4.17
C TYR A 146 -18.68 -11.70 -4.83
N TYR A 147 -18.61 -11.59 -6.15
CA TYR A 147 -19.56 -10.81 -6.92
C TYR A 147 -20.82 -11.59 -7.20
N ILE A 148 -21.95 -10.99 -6.84
CA ILE A 148 -23.28 -11.52 -7.10
C ILE A 148 -23.86 -10.73 -8.29
N PRO A 149 -23.86 -11.30 -9.50
CA PRO A 149 -24.45 -10.64 -10.65
C PRO A 149 -25.97 -10.54 -10.50
N GLN A 150 -26.53 -9.41 -10.95
CA GLN A 150 -27.97 -9.13 -10.92
C GLN A 150 -28.85 -10.26 -11.48
N LYS A 151 -28.36 -11.00 -12.49
CA LYS A 151 -29.09 -12.12 -13.09
C LYS A 151 -29.39 -13.26 -12.11
N LEU A 152 -28.56 -13.44 -11.07
CA LEU A 152 -28.73 -14.46 -10.05
C LEU A 152 -29.64 -14.02 -8.90
N VAL A 153 -29.87 -12.71 -8.75
CA VAL A 153 -30.67 -12.15 -7.67
C VAL A 153 -32.16 -12.34 -7.94
N ASP A 154 -32.84 -12.94 -6.96
CA ASP A 154 -34.28 -13.05 -6.87
C ASP A 154 -34.81 -12.02 -5.86
N THR A 155 -35.92 -11.38 -6.17
CA THR A 155 -36.54 -10.34 -5.35
C THR A 155 -37.25 -10.89 -4.11
N LYS A 156 -37.58 -12.19 -4.07
CA LYS A 156 -38.31 -12.80 -2.95
C LYS A 156 -37.38 -13.40 -1.90
N SER A 157 -36.45 -14.24 -2.33
CA SER A 157 -35.57 -15.00 -1.43
C SER A 157 -34.32 -15.46 -2.17
N ASN A 158 -33.17 -15.31 -1.51
CA ASN A 158 -31.90 -15.80 -2.02
C ASN A 158 -31.23 -16.69 -0.97
N THR A 159 -30.31 -17.55 -1.43
CA THR A 159 -29.53 -18.41 -0.55
C THR A 159 -28.05 -18.28 -0.86
N ILE A 160 -27.25 -18.09 0.17
CA ILE A 160 -25.80 -18.26 0.13
C ILE A 160 -25.49 -19.63 0.70
N ALA A 161 -24.67 -20.41 -0.01
CA ALA A 161 -24.13 -21.68 0.46
C ALA A 161 -22.60 -21.67 0.33
N ILE A 162 -21.90 -22.14 1.36
CA ILE A 162 -20.44 -22.10 1.44
C ILE A 162 -19.96 -23.51 1.75
N ARG A 163 -19.14 -24.06 0.87
CA ARG A 163 -18.47 -25.35 1.04
C ARG A 163 -17.07 -25.06 1.55
N VAL A 164 -16.80 -25.38 2.81
CA VAL A 164 -15.49 -25.18 3.45
C VAL A 164 -14.75 -26.50 3.50
N TRP A 165 -13.46 -26.46 3.21
CA TRP A 165 -12.54 -27.59 3.32
C TRP A 165 -11.55 -27.35 4.46
N ASN A 166 -11.44 -28.33 5.37
CA ASN A 166 -10.48 -28.30 6.46
C ASN A 166 -9.51 -29.49 6.39
N THR A 167 -8.21 -29.23 6.46
CA THR A 167 -7.16 -30.26 6.43
C THR A 167 -6.57 -30.56 7.80
N LEU A 168 -5.81 -31.67 7.90
CA LEU A 168 -5.12 -32.06 9.13
C LEU A 168 -4.13 -30.96 9.55
N GLY A 169 -4.32 -30.40 10.76
CA GLY A 169 -3.48 -29.33 11.30
C GLY A 169 -4.08 -27.92 11.15
N ALA A 170 -5.18 -27.77 10.42
CA ALA A 170 -5.99 -26.56 10.37
C ALA A 170 -7.17 -26.64 11.35
N GLN A 171 -7.63 -25.47 11.82
CA GLN A 171 -8.76 -25.39 12.76
C GLN A 171 -10.10 -25.42 12.01
N GLY A 172 -10.10 -24.93 10.78
CA GLY A 172 -11.24 -24.95 9.88
C GLY A 172 -12.27 -23.85 10.14
N GLY A 173 -13.23 -23.70 9.22
CA GLY A 173 -14.42 -22.86 9.40
C GLY A 173 -14.26 -21.41 8.91
N ILE A 174 -15.32 -20.62 9.09
CA ILE A 174 -15.38 -19.19 8.72
C ILE A 174 -14.99 -18.39 9.96
N ARG A 175 -13.70 -18.03 10.08
CA ARG A 175 -13.11 -17.72 11.39
C ARG A 175 -13.20 -16.28 11.78
N TYR A 176 -13.22 -15.36 10.81
CA TYR A 176 -13.04 -13.96 11.14
C TYR A 176 -13.54 -12.96 10.11
N GLY A 177 -13.89 -11.75 10.55
CA GLY A 177 -14.43 -10.70 9.69
C GLY A 177 -15.94 -10.55 9.78
N ASN A 178 -16.43 -9.36 9.39
CA ASN A 178 -17.85 -9.16 9.20
C ASN A 178 -18.29 -9.82 7.89
N ILE A 179 -19.41 -10.52 7.97
CA ILE A 179 -20.02 -11.24 6.87
C ILE A 179 -21.23 -10.42 6.46
N TYR A 180 -21.23 -9.88 5.25
CA TYR A 180 -22.31 -9.01 4.81
C TYR A 180 -22.44 -8.98 3.30
N VAL A 181 -23.62 -8.57 2.84
CA VAL A 181 -23.89 -8.29 1.43
C VAL A 181 -24.19 -6.81 1.28
N GLU A 182 -23.56 -6.15 0.33
CA GLU A 182 -23.84 -4.75 0.02
C GLU A 182 -24.15 -4.55 -1.46
N PRO A 183 -25.09 -3.65 -1.80
CA PRO A 183 -25.29 -3.25 -3.18
C PRO A 183 -23.97 -2.66 -3.67
N THR A 184 -23.58 -3.07 -4.85
CA THR A 184 -22.39 -2.53 -5.46
C THR A 184 -22.79 -1.83 -6.74
N VAL A 185 -22.25 -0.62 -6.91
CA VAL A 185 -22.25 0.05 -8.20
C VAL A 185 -21.20 -0.55 -9.11
N PHE A 186 -20.57 -1.67 -8.73
CA PHE A 186 -19.62 -2.36 -9.57
C PHE A 186 -20.23 -2.52 -10.93
N TYR A 187 -19.72 -1.66 -11.82
CA TYR A 187 -20.30 -1.47 -13.10
C TYR A 187 -20.20 -2.83 -13.75
N SER A 188 -21.34 -3.46 -14.00
CA SER A 188 -21.49 -4.73 -14.71
C SER A 188 -20.88 -4.72 -16.12
N LYS A 189 -20.12 -3.69 -16.44
CA LYS A 189 -19.49 -3.37 -17.71
C LYS A 189 -17.97 -3.55 -17.67
N LEU A 190 -17.29 -3.45 -16.52
CA LEU A 190 -15.86 -3.77 -16.46
C LEU A 190 -15.68 -5.28 -16.23
N PRO A 191 -14.95 -6.00 -17.10
CA PRO A 191 -14.63 -7.40 -16.85
C PRO A 191 -13.84 -7.58 -15.55
N ILE A 192 -14.12 -8.67 -14.81
CA ILE A 192 -13.40 -9.00 -13.57
C ILE A 192 -11.89 -9.06 -13.78
N GLY A 193 -11.46 -9.66 -14.89
CA GLY A 193 -10.04 -9.78 -15.21
C GLY A 193 -9.34 -8.48 -15.60
N LEU A 194 -10.06 -7.37 -15.82
CA LEU A 194 -9.48 -6.05 -16.11
C LEU A 194 -9.20 -5.25 -14.82
N GLN A 195 -9.69 -5.72 -13.67
CA GLN A 195 -9.49 -5.01 -12.41
C GLN A 195 -8.08 -5.16 -11.87
N GLY A 196 -7.71 -4.25 -10.97
CA GLY A 196 -6.41 -4.26 -10.31
C GLY A 196 -5.39 -3.35 -11.00
N ASP A 197 -4.13 -3.60 -10.67
CA ASP A 197 -3.01 -2.73 -10.98
C ASP A 197 -2.21 -3.32 -12.16
N TRP A 198 -2.12 -2.54 -13.24
CA TRP A 198 -1.50 -2.95 -14.50
C TRP A 198 -0.14 -2.29 -14.68
N ILE A 199 0.88 -3.11 -14.91
CA ILE A 199 2.28 -2.71 -15.06
C ILE A 199 2.82 -3.06 -16.45
N THR A 200 3.84 -2.33 -16.89
CA THR A 200 4.51 -2.54 -18.19
C THR A 200 5.16 -3.93 -18.28
N THR A 201 5.20 -4.49 -19.50
CA THR A 201 5.80 -5.81 -19.80
C THR A 201 7.20 -5.73 -20.41
N ASP A 202 7.77 -4.52 -20.46
CA ASP A 202 9.12 -4.25 -20.93
C ASP A 202 10.20 -4.67 -19.92
N GLY A 203 9.80 -4.98 -18.68
CA GLY A 203 10.67 -5.33 -17.56
C GLY A 203 10.76 -4.20 -16.54
N ALA A 204 10.44 -2.96 -16.90
CA ALA A 204 10.53 -1.83 -15.98
C ALA A 204 9.49 -1.87 -14.85
N ASN A 205 8.43 -2.68 -15.02
CA ASN A 205 7.35 -2.86 -14.05
C ASN A 205 6.77 -1.50 -13.61
N VAL A 206 6.64 -0.57 -14.56
CA VAL A 206 6.07 0.75 -14.33
C VAL A 206 4.56 0.57 -14.22
N TRP A 207 4.00 1.03 -13.11
CA TRP A 207 2.56 1.01 -12.90
C TRP A 207 1.90 2.06 -13.79
N TYR A 208 1.04 1.58 -14.69
CA TYR A 208 0.43 2.38 -15.75
C TYR A 208 -0.98 2.83 -15.38
N ILE A 209 -1.81 1.91 -14.87
CA ILE A 209 -3.19 2.18 -14.51
C ILE A 209 -3.67 1.21 -13.42
N GLY A 210 -4.48 1.71 -12.48
CA GLY A 210 -5.21 0.90 -11.51
C GLY A 210 -6.71 1.06 -11.68
N PHE A 211 -7.42 -0.05 -11.89
CA PHE A 211 -8.89 -0.09 -11.91
C PHE A 211 -9.41 -0.60 -10.56
N TYR A 212 -9.95 0.29 -9.75
CA TYR A 212 -10.50 -0.01 -8.43
C TYR A 212 -12.03 0.07 -8.43
N ASN A 213 -12.67 -0.33 -7.33
CA ASN A 213 -14.12 -0.42 -7.22
C ASN A 213 -14.86 0.86 -7.68
N ARG A 214 -14.42 2.03 -7.20
CA ARG A 214 -15.09 3.32 -7.47
C ARG A 214 -14.24 4.31 -8.25
N LYS A 215 -12.95 4.02 -8.43
CA LYS A 215 -11.96 4.99 -8.90
C LYS A 215 -10.98 4.33 -9.85
N VAL A 216 -10.42 5.12 -10.76
CA VAL A 216 -9.31 4.73 -11.61
C VAL A 216 -8.11 5.62 -11.30
N ALA A 217 -6.96 5.02 -11.02
CA ALA A 217 -5.71 5.75 -10.94
C ALA A 217 -4.99 5.69 -12.29
N TYR A 218 -4.88 6.83 -12.96
CA TYR A 218 -4.33 6.93 -14.30
C TYR A 218 -3.70 8.30 -14.54
N GLN A 219 -2.48 8.33 -15.09
CA GLN A 219 -1.75 9.56 -15.41
C GLN A 219 -1.65 10.52 -14.21
N GLU A 220 -1.18 10.01 -13.07
CA GLU A 220 -0.97 10.78 -11.84
C GLU A 220 -2.24 11.47 -11.33
N GLN A 221 -3.40 10.88 -11.63
CA GLN A 221 -4.70 11.39 -11.21
C GLN A 221 -5.65 10.26 -10.82
N ILE A 222 -6.60 10.63 -9.97
CA ILE A 222 -7.76 9.80 -9.63
C ILE A 222 -8.97 10.27 -10.41
N TRP A 223 -9.60 9.32 -11.08
CA TRP A 223 -10.75 9.52 -11.94
C TRP A 223 -11.97 8.77 -11.41
N ASP A 224 -13.14 9.35 -11.61
CA ASP A 224 -14.41 8.65 -11.51
C ASP A 224 -14.69 7.92 -12.83
N TYR A 225 -15.45 6.83 -12.74
CA TYR A 225 -15.98 6.16 -13.93
C TYR A 225 -17.10 7.00 -14.57
N GLY A 226 -16.98 7.22 -15.88
CA GLY A 226 -18.07 7.66 -16.74
C GLY A 226 -18.72 6.47 -17.44
N ASP A 227 -19.00 6.62 -18.74
CA ASP A 227 -19.53 5.51 -19.54
C ASP A 227 -18.50 4.42 -19.76
N ILE A 228 -18.92 3.18 -19.53
CA ILE A 228 -18.20 1.98 -19.96
C ILE A 228 -19.00 1.32 -21.08
N VAL A 229 -18.32 0.86 -22.13
CA VAL A 229 -18.91 0.16 -23.27
C VAL A 229 -18.07 -1.08 -23.55
N ASN A 230 -18.71 -2.22 -23.78
CA ASN A 230 -18.03 -3.45 -24.16
C ASN A 230 -18.57 -3.92 -25.51
N ASN A 231 -17.72 -3.90 -26.53
CA ASN A 231 -18.03 -4.33 -27.89
C ASN A 231 -17.04 -5.42 -28.29
N ASP A 232 -17.53 -6.66 -28.47
CA ASP A 232 -16.74 -7.80 -28.91
C ASP A 232 -15.43 -8.03 -28.12
N GLY A 233 -15.49 -7.86 -26.79
CA GLY A 233 -14.36 -8.07 -25.89
C GLY A 233 -13.38 -6.90 -25.80
N ILE A 234 -13.67 -5.79 -26.49
CA ILE A 234 -12.99 -4.50 -26.32
C ILE A 234 -13.83 -3.64 -25.39
N VAL A 235 -13.21 -3.20 -24.29
CA VAL A 235 -13.83 -2.41 -23.24
C VAL A 235 -13.31 -0.98 -23.34
N THR A 236 -14.21 -0.06 -23.63
CA THR A 236 -13.94 1.38 -23.59
C THR A 236 -14.46 1.95 -22.28
N VAL A 237 -13.57 2.58 -21.52
CA VAL A 237 -13.83 3.21 -20.22
C VAL A 237 -13.62 4.71 -20.37
N ASN A 238 -14.69 5.49 -20.28
CA ASN A 238 -14.61 6.94 -20.16
C ASN A 238 -14.38 7.29 -18.69
N LEU A 239 -13.40 8.16 -18.44
CA LEU A 239 -12.97 8.62 -17.13
C LEU A 239 -13.36 10.08 -16.97
N ILE A 240 -13.85 10.46 -15.79
CA ILE A 240 -14.35 11.81 -15.51
C ILE A 240 -13.65 12.35 -14.26
N LYS A 241 -13.21 13.61 -14.31
CA LYS A 241 -12.73 14.37 -13.15
C LYS A 241 -13.14 15.83 -13.28
N GLY A 242 -14.23 16.21 -12.61
CA GLY A 242 -14.85 17.52 -12.79
C GLY A 242 -15.28 17.71 -14.26
N LYS A 243 -14.67 18.67 -14.96
CA LYS A 243 -14.92 18.91 -16.39
C LYS A 243 -13.96 18.15 -17.32
N LEU A 244 -12.93 17.51 -16.77
CA LEU A 244 -11.95 16.76 -17.55
C LEU A 244 -12.50 15.38 -17.87
N THR A 245 -12.27 14.93 -19.10
CA THR A 245 -12.57 13.57 -19.53
C THR A 245 -11.34 12.92 -20.16
N LYS A 246 -11.22 11.61 -19.97
CA LYS A 246 -10.24 10.76 -20.64
C LYS A 246 -10.92 9.48 -21.11
N GLN A 247 -10.31 8.80 -22.06
CA GLN A 247 -10.76 7.49 -22.51
C GLN A 247 -9.61 6.50 -22.34
N VAL A 248 -9.96 5.31 -21.87
CA VAL A 248 -9.09 4.14 -21.82
C VAL A 248 -9.78 3.02 -22.57
N VAL A 249 -9.06 2.36 -23.46
CA VAL A 249 -9.51 1.16 -24.18
C VAL A 249 -8.70 -0.02 -23.68
N ALA A 250 -9.37 -1.12 -23.40
CA ALA A 250 -8.77 -2.34 -22.90
C ALA A 250 -9.31 -3.56 -23.65
N LYS A 251 -8.42 -4.48 -24.02
CA LYS A 251 -8.76 -5.75 -24.68
C LYS A 251 -8.03 -6.89 -23.99
N ALA A 252 -8.77 -7.94 -23.62
CA ALA A 252 -8.18 -9.13 -23.02
C ALA A 252 -7.16 -9.77 -23.99
N ALA A 253 -5.98 -10.11 -23.46
CA ALA A 253 -5.01 -10.96 -24.13
C ALA A 253 -5.13 -12.40 -23.58
N PRO A 254 -4.47 -13.41 -24.19
CA PRO A 254 -4.30 -14.72 -23.55
C PRO A 254 -3.67 -14.57 -22.16
N ASP A 255 -3.72 -15.63 -21.35
CA ASP A 255 -3.03 -15.77 -20.04
C ASP A 255 -3.34 -14.75 -18.93
N GLY A 256 -4.40 -13.94 -19.09
CA GLY A 256 -4.83 -12.99 -18.05
C GLY A 256 -4.20 -11.61 -18.17
N ARG A 257 -3.37 -11.37 -19.18
CA ARG A 257 -2.87 -10.03 -19.53
C ARG A 257 -3.90 -9.19 -20.28
N TYR A 258 -3.65 -7.89 -20.38
CA TYR A 258 -4.50 -6.96 -21.14
C TYR A 258 -3.69 -6.03 -22.04
N LEU A 259 -4.24 -5.79 -23.22
CA LEU A 259 -3.85 -4.68 -24.07
C LEU A 259 -4.59 -3.43 -23.58
N ILE A 260 -3.89 -2.35 -23.21
CA ILE A 260 -4.48 -1.12 -22.69
C ILE A 260 -3.92 0.08 -23.46
N GLY A 261 -4.75 1.08 -23.73
CA GLY A 261 -4.37 2.30 -24.43
C GLY A 261 -5.42 3.40 -24.29
N ASN A 262 -5.22 4.55 -24.93
CA ASN A 262 -6.23 5.62 -25.00
C ASN A 262 -7.16 5.50 -26.23
N ASN A 263 -6.85 4.60 -27.16
CA ASN A 263 -7.62 4.20 -28.33
C ASN A 263 -7.06 2.86 -28.89
N ASP A 264 -7.74 2.29 -29.89
CA ASP A 264 -7.36 1.00 -30.51
C ASP A 264 -5.96 0.97 -31.13
N GLN A 265 -5.41 2.12 -31.54
CA GLN A 265 -4.09 2.23 -32.17
C GLN A 265 -2.95 2.32 -31.16
N SER A 266 -3.27 2.67 -29.91
CA SER A 266 -2.31 2.90 -28.82
C SER A 266 -2.14 1.71 -27.87
N LEU A 267 -2.81 0.58 -28.18
CA LEU A 267 -2.85 -0.58 -27.31
C LEU A 267 -1.46 -1.18 -27.09
N GLN A 268 -1.05 -1.26 -25.83
CA GLN A 268 0.18 -1.92 -25.39
C GLN A 268 -0.14 -3.01 -24.38
N LEU A 269 0.75 -4.00 -24.26
CA LEU A 269 0.52 -5.15 -23.38
C LEU A 269 0.96 -4.85 -21.95
N TYR A 270 0.05 -5.06 -21.01
CA TYR A 270 0.25 -4.91 -19.58
C TYR A 270 -0.05 -6.21 -18.83
N SER A 271 0.53 -6.32 -17.65
CA SER A 271 0.44 -7.48 -16.76
C SER A 271 0.08 -7.02 -15.35
N THR A 272 -0.52 -7.91 -14.56
CA THR A 272 -0.65 -7.74 -13.10
C THR A 272 0.50 -8.39 -12.33
N THR A 273 1.38 -9.11 -13.05
CA THR A 273 2.55 -9.81 -12.49
C THR A 273 3.83 -9.18 -13.01
N GLU A 274 4.78 -8.94 -12.11
CA GLU A 274 6.09 -8.36 -12.42
C GLU A 274 6.92 -9.28 -13.31
N THR A 275 7.69 -8.68 -14.21
CA THR A 275 8.66 -9.38 -15.06
C THR A 275 9.99 -8.67 -14.97
N TYR A 276 11.07 -9.42 -14.82
CA TYR A 276 12.40 -8.87 -14.62
C TYR A 276 13.26 -9.14 -15.85
N LYS A 277 13.75 -8.08 -16.50
CA LYS A 277 14.68 -8.17 -17.62
C LYS A 277 15.98 -7.45 -17.30
N PRO A 278 17.15 -7.99 -17.71
CA PRO A 278 18.43 -7.31 -17.54
C PRO A 278 18.38 -5.92 -18.14
N LEU A 279 18.90 -4.92 -17.42
CA LEU A 279 18.98 -3.55 -17.88
C LEU A 279 20.37 -3.26 -18.44
N PRO A 280 20.48 -2.50 -19.53
CA PRO A 280 21.77 -1.99 -19.95
C PRO A 280 22.31 -1.07 -18.85
N PRO A 281 23.61 -1.17 -18.50
CA PRO A 281 24.20 -0.20 -17.58
C PRO A 281 24.12 1.18 -18.23
N ALA A 282 23.82 2.23 -17.44
CA ALA A 282 24.00 3.60 -17.92
C ALA A 282 25.44 3.75 -18.45
N THR A 283 25.66 4.52 -19.52
CA THR A 283 27.00 4.66 -20.14
C THR A 283 27.67 6.00 -19.83
N GLU A 284 26.90 6.99 -19.37
CA GLU A 284 27.35 8.35 -19.14
C GLU A 284 27.53 8.67 -17.64
N THR A 285 28.23 9.77 -17.34
CA THR A 285 28.32 10.35 -16.00
C THR A 285 26.95 10.73 -15.49
N PHE A 286 26.70 10.51 -14.20
CA PHE A 286 25.42 10.86 -13.60
C PHE A 286 25.18 12.37 -13.58
N LYS A 287 23.94 12.77 -13.87
CA LYS A 287 23.43 14.10 -13.58
C LYS A 287 23.05 14.14 -12.10
N ILE A 288 23.67 15.05 -11.35
CA ILE A 288 23.30 15.33 -9.96
C ILE A 288 22.38 16.55 -10.00
N GLU A 289 21.09 16.33 -9.75
CA GLU A 289 20.15 17.44 -9.60
C GLU A 289 20.08 17.87 -8.13
N GLN A 290 20.34 19.15 -7.88
CA GLN A 290 20.01 19.80 -6.61
C GLN A 290 18.91 20.82 -6.88
N PRO A 291 17.64 20.39 -6.91
CA PRO A 291 16.54 21.32 -7.12
C PRO A 291 16.56 22.40 -6.04
N ALA A 292 16.40 23.66 -6.47
CA ALA A 292 16.30 24.80 -5.57
C ALA A 292 15.09 24.64 -4.64
N ALA A 293 15.16 25.23 -3.44
CA ALA A 293 14.05 25.22 -2.51
C ALA A 293 12.75 25.71 -3.16
N GLY A 294 11.64 25.05 -2.83
CA GLY A 294 10.36 25.39 -3.41
C GLY A 294 9.25 24.43 -2.98
N LYS A 295 8.09 24.60 -3.60
CA LYS A 295 6.93 23.75 -3.34
C LYS A 295 7.08 22.41 -4.03
N ALA A 296 6.86 21.34 -3.29
CA ALA A 296 6.66 20.00 -3.82
C ALA A 296 5.20 19.59 -3.60
N HIS A 297 4.63 18.89 -4.57
CA HIS A 297 3.23 18.48 -4.55
C HIS A 297 3.09 16.99 -4.25
N LEU A 298 2.18 16.66 -3.35
CA LEU A 298 1.80 15.29 -3.03
C LEU A 298 0.32 15.14 -3.33
N THR A 299 -0.02 14.16 -4.15
CA THR A 299 -1.40 13.84 -4.47
C THR A 299 -1.59 12.33 -4.47
N GLY A 300 -2.80 11.87 -4.22
CA GLY A 300 -3.02 10.43 -4.17
C GLY A 300 -4.39 9.99 -3.73
N TYR A 301 -4.44 8.70 -3.38
CA TYR A 301 -5.68 8.00 -3.05
C TYR A 301 -5.44 6.96 -1.98
N ILE A 302 -6.34 6.90 -1.01
CA ILE A 302 -6.45 5.80 -0.07
C ILE A 302 -7.54 4.86 -0.57
N LYS A 303 -7.17 3.62 -0.92
CA LYS A 303 -8.11 2.63 -1.47
C LYS A 303 -9.29 2.41 -0.53
N ASP A 304 -10.49 2.43 -1.11
CA ASP A 304 -11.76 2.14 -0.45
C ASP A 304 -12.04 2.97 0.82
N HIS A 305 -11.41 4.14 0.95
CA HIS A 305 -11.70 5.06 2.04
C HIS A 305 -13.13 5.62 1.92
N THR A 306 -13.81 5.78 3.06
CA THR A 306 -15.23 6.18 3.11
C THR A 306 -15.51 7.31 4.09
N ARG A 307 -14.48 7.83 4.77
CA ARG A 307 -14.62 8.89 5.78
C ARG A 307 -13.58 9.96 5.51
N GLY A 308 -13.93 11.23 5.67
CA GLY A 308 -12.93 12.28 5.58
C GLY A 308 -12.02 12.29 6.80
N GLY A 309 -10.88 12.94 6.71
CA GLY A 309 -9.96 13.07 7.83
C GLY A 309 -8.83 14.06 7.57
N GLU A 310 -7.92 14.14 8.53
CA GLU A 310 -6.67 14.90 8.41
C GLU A 310 -5.50 13.98 8.71
N GLY A 311 -4.49 13.99 7.84
CA GLY A 311 -3.19 13.37 8.10
C GLY A 311 -2.10 14.41 8.35
N LEU A 312 -0.91 13.93 8.70
CA LEU A 312 0.29 14.74 8.84
C LEU A 312 1.35 14.27 7.85
N ILE A 313 2.03 15.21 7.21
CA ILE A 313 3.26 14.99 6.45
C ILE A 313 4.41 15.46 7.33
N GLN A 314 5.28 14.54 7.72
CA GLN A 314 6.53 14.82 8.41
C GLN A 314 7.67 14.87 7.39
N VAL A 315 8.37 16.00 7.33
CA VAL A 315 9.60 16.15 6.56
C VAL A 315 10.77 16.00 7.52
N VAL A 316 11.58 14.97 7.30
CA VAL A 316 12.77 14.71 8.13
C VAL A 316 13.93 15.56 7.59
N ASP A 317 14.52 16.40 8.45
CA ASP A 317 15.74 17.13 8.12
C ASP A 317 17.00 16.36 8.52
N ASN A 318 17.96 16.25 7.61
CA ASN A 318 19.15 15.39 7.76
C ASN A 318 20.09 15.86 8.88
N ASN A 319 19.90 17.07 9.41
CA ASN A 319 20.66 17.62 10.52
C ASN A 319 20.10 17.23 11.90
N ASN A 320 19.08 16.37 11.96
CA ASN A 320 18.59 15.76 13.19
C ASN A 320 18.06 16.77 14.24
N THR A 321 17.65 17.98 13.81
CA THR A 321 17.29 19.07 14.73
C THR A 321 15.87 19.60 14.61
N ARG A 322 15.15 19.40 13.49
CA ARG A 322 13.76 19.86 13.34
C ARG A 322 12.93 18.97 12.41
N ASP A 323 11.86 18.41 12.94
CA ASP A 323 10.76 17.85 12.14
C ASP A 323 9.81 18.98 11.75
N TYR A 324 9.45 19.04 10.46
CA TYR A 324 8.39 19.92 9.98
C TYR A 324 7.14 19.09 9.71
N PHE A 325 6.03 19.46 10.35
CA PHE A 325 4.74 18.80 10.16
C PHE A 325 3.78 19.70 9.39
N THR A 326 3.29 19.20 8.26
CA THR A 326 2.24 19.85 7.45
C THR A 326 0.99 18.98 7.49
N ARG A 327 -0.17 19.57 7.79
CA ARG A 327 -1.44 18.83 7.71
C ARG A 327 -1.86 18.68 6.25
N PHE A 328 -2.49 17.56 5.93
CA PHE A 328 -3.19 17.38 4.66
C PHE A 328 -4.59 16.84 4.87
N HIS A 329 -5.51 17.26 4.02
CA HIS A 329 -6.90 16.83 4.06
C HIS A 329 -7.08 15.55 3.27
N ILE A 330 -7.81 14.60 3.85
CA ILE A 330 -8.24 13.37 3.18
C ILE A 330 -9.73 13.50 2.93
N ASN A 331 -10.13 13.51 1.66
CA ASN A 331 -11.53 13.58 1.28
C ASN A 331 -12.25 12.27 1.65
N SER A 332 -13.58 12.32 1.79
CA SER A 332 -14.38 11.14 2.11
C SER A 332 -14.32 10.03 1.08
N ASP A 333 -13.92 10.35 -0.16
CA ASP A 333 -13.71 9.38 -1.21
C ASP A 333 -12.31 8.73 -1.17
N GLY A 334 -11.41 9.21 -0.31
CA GLY A 334 -10.04 8.74 -0.16
C GLY A 334 -8.99 9.54 -0.92
N SER A 335 -9.40 10.46 -1.79
CA SER A 335 -8.46 11.34 -2.48
C SER A 335 -7.83 12.36 -1.51
N PHE A 336 -6.59 12.73 -1.77
CA PHE A 336 -5.90 13.77 -1.02
C PHE A 336 -4.95 14.56 -1.92
N ASP A 337 -4.68 15.80 -1.51
CA ASP A 337 -3.76 16.71 -2.19
C ASP A 337 -3.09 17.61 -1.14
N ALA A 338 -1.80 17.84 -1.29
CA ALA A 338 -1.01 18.68 -0.42
C ALA A 338 0.15 19.34 -1.17
N ALA A 339 0.55 20.52 -0.71
CA ALA A 339 1.80 21.16 -1.11
C ALA A 339 2.66 21.39 0.13
N VAL A 340 3.95 21.09 0.01
CA VAL A 340 4.92 21.20 1.10
C VAL A 340 6.13 21.99 0.62
N ASP A 341 6.53 22.99 1.39
CA ASP A 341 7.77 23.72 1.14
C ASP A 341 8.95 22.86 1.58
N ILE A 342 9.82 22.49 0.64
CA ILE A 342 11.03 21.70 0.91
C ILE A 342 12.24 22.33 0.23
N THR A 343 13.39 22.19 0.88
CA THR A 343 14.65 22.83 0.43
C THR A 343 15.44 22.00 -0.56
N SER A 344 15.13 20.70 -0.65
CA SER A 344 15.81 19.72 -1.50
C SER A 344 14.91 18.50 -1.67
N ALA A 345 15.29 17.58 -2.55
CA ALA A 345 14.67 16.26 -2.59
C ALA A 345 14.84 15.57 -1.23
N LYS A 346 13.76 15.02 -0.67
CA LYS A 346 13.71 14.41 0.66
C LYS A 346 12.70 13.26 0.71
N ILE A 347 12.89 12.39 1.69
CA ILE A 347 11.89 11.39 2.08
C ILE A 347 10.94 12.05 3.08
N ILE A 348 9.64 11.85 2.88
CA ILE A 348 8.59 12.28 3.80
C ILE A 348 7.89 11.07 4.43
N GLU A 349 7.30 11.30 5.60
CA GLU A 349 6.49 10.34 6.32
C GLU A 349 5.06 10.86 6.46
N LEU A 350 4.10 10.21 5.81
CA LEU A 350 2.68 10.49 5.90
C LEU A 350 2.08 9.69 7.07
N ARG A 351 1.67 10.38 8.12
CA ARG A 351 0.91 9.80 9.24
C ARG A 351 -0.57 9.91 8.93
N VAL A 352 -1.16 8.79 8.54
CA VAL A 352 -2.60 8.66 8.29
C VAL A 352 -3.29 8.17 9.57
N PRO A 353 -4.40 8.79 10.02
CA PRO A 353 -5.12 8.33 11.20
C PRO A 353 -5.54 6.85 11.11
N GLY A 354 -5.28 6.10 12.18
CA GLY A 354 -5.64 4.68 12.27
C GLY A 354 -4.59 3.72 11.68
N TYR A 355 -3.49 4.23 11.13
CA TYR A 355 -2.41 3.38 10.60
C TYR A 355 -1.35 3.15 11.68
N SER A 356 -0.77 1.95 11.72
CA SER A 356 0.26 1.59 12.70
C SER A 356 1.63 2.23 12.43
N GLU A 357 1.92 2.62 11.19
CA GLU A 357 3.15 3.31 10.78
C GLU A 357 2.86 4.42 9.76
N ALA A 358 3.86 5.28 9.56
CA ALA A 358 3.83 6.29 8.51
C ALA A 358 4.06 5.66 7.13
N VAL A 359 3.35 6.17 6.12
CA VAL A 359 3.61 5.84 4.73
C VAL A 359 4.75 6.71 4.23
N ARG A 360 5.77 6.13 3.60
CA ARG A 360 6.95 6.87 3.14
C ARG A 360 6.85 7.19 1.66
N ALA A 361 7.20 8.40 1.27
CA ALA A 361 7.30 8.79 -0.15
C ALA A 361 8.48 9.74 -0.36
N ALA A 362 9.02 9.80 -1.57
CA ALA A 362 9.99 10.82 -1.93
C ALA A 362 9.27 12.04 -2.49
N MET A 363 9.78 13.24 -2.20
CA MET A 363 9.31 14.51 -2.78
C MET A 363 10.51 15.36 -3.18
N ALA A 364 10.36 16.16 -4.24
CA ALA A 364 11.36 17.13 -4.67
C ALA A 364 10.69 18.47 -5.07
N PRO A 365 11.37 19.61 -4.86
CA PRO A 365 10.86 20.91 -5.26
C PRO A 365 10.47 20.95 -6.74
N GLY A 366 9.30 21.51 -7.04
CA GLY A 366 8.74 21.61 -8.39
C GLY A 366 8.21 20.28 -8.97
N LYS A 367 8.25 19.19 -8.21
CA LYS A 367 7.79 17.86 -8.64
C LYS A 367 6.48 17.48 -7.96
N THR A 368 5.78 16.55 -8.60
CA THR A 368 4.58 15.91 -8.07
C THR A 368 4.89 14.46 -7.73
N THR A 369 4.51 14.06 -6.53
CA THR A 369 4.49 12.65 -6.11
C THR A 369 3.05 12.18 -6.12
N PHE A 370 2.74 11.23 -7.00
CA PHE A 370 1.46 10.53 -6.99
C PHE A 370 1.58 9.17 -6.33
N MET A 371 0.67 8.85 -5.41
CA MET A 371 0.64 7.55 -4.75
C MET A 371 -0.76 7.00 -4.53
N VAL A 372 -0.88 5.68 -4.54
CA VAL A 372 -2.05 4.97 -4.05
C VAL A 372 -1.66 4.16 -2.83
N ILE A 373 -2.29 4.52 -1.71
CA ILE A 373 -2.10 3.88 -0.42
C ILE A 373 -3.15 2.79 -0.29
N ASP A 374 -2.69 1.57 -0.13
CA ASP A 374 -3.53 0.46 0.26
C ASP A 374 -3.58 0.40 1.80
N PRO A 375 -4.74 0.65 2.45
CA PRO A 375 -4.86 0.57 3.90
C PRO A 375 -4.44 -0.79 4.46
N GLU A 376 -4.49 -1.85 3.65
CA GLU A 376 -4.14 -3.19 4.09
C GLU A 376 -2.71 -3.35 4.52
N GLU A 377 -1.81 -2.55 3.94
CA GLU A 377 -0.39 -2.51 4.31
C GLU A 377 -0.20 -2.02 5.76
N PHE A 378 -1.13 -1.25 6.34
CA PHE A 378 -0.89 -0.52 7.60
C PHE A 378 -1.80 -0.94 8.77
N LYS A 379 -2.63 -1.97 8.60
CA LYS A 379 -3.59 -2.47 9.62
C LYS A 379 -3.02 -3.49 10.61
N ILE A 380 -1.78 -3.96 10.42
CA ILE A 380 -1.17 -5.00 11.26
C ILE A 380 -0.35 -4.35 12.38
N ARG A 381 -0.39 -4.93 13.59
CA ARG A 381 0.50 -4.52 14.70
C ARG A 381 1.94 -4.95 14.40
N VAL A 382 2.92 -4.14 14.82
CA VAL A 382 4.35 -4.42 14.60
C VAL A 382 4.72 -5.78 15.23
N THR A 383 4.98 -6.77 14.37
CA THR A 383 5.26 -8.19 14.66
C THR A 383 6.20 -8.72 13.58
N ASP A 384 6.74 -9.94 13.68
CA ASP A 384 7.55 -10.51 12.58
C ASP A 384 6.74 -10.66 11.28
N GLU A 385 5.44 -10.95 11.37
CA GLU A 385 4.52 -10.97 10.23
C GLU A 385 4.39 -9.59 9.58
N TYR A 386 4.44 -8.52 10.39
CA TYR A 386 4.45 -7.15 9.89
C TYR A 386 5.63 -6.91 8.95
N TYR A 387 6.83 -7.27 9.35
CA TYR A 387 8.02 -6.99 8.52
C TYR A 387 8.06 -7.83 7.24
N ASN A 388 7.54 -9.06 7.27
CA ASN A 388 7.49 -9.96 6.12
C ASN A 388 6.34 -9.70 5.14
N ARG A 389 5.43 -8.76 5.43
CA ARG A 389 4.25 -8.49 4.58
C ARG A 389 4.64 -7.86 3.24
N GLU A 390 3.80 -8.10 2.23
CA GLU A 390 3.92 -7.41 0.95
C GLU A 390 3.67 -5.90 1.08
N ARG A 391 4.46 -5.10 0.37
CA ARG A 391 4.25 -3.66 0.26
C ARG A 391 3.30 -3.37 -0.88
N LEU A 392 2.17 -2.73 -0.57
CA LEU A 392 1.05 -2.55 -1.49
C LEU A 392 0.89 -1.09 -1.95
N THR A 393 1.61 -0.16 -1.33
CA THR A 393 1.63 1.24 -1.75
C THR A 393 2.28 1.38 -3.13
N LEU A 394 1.56 1.99 -4.07
CA LEU A 394 1.99 2.19 -5.44
C LEU A 394 2.31 3.67 -5.71
N TYR A 395 3.26 3.91 -6.61
CA TYR A 395 3.68 5.25 -7.03
C TYR A 395 3.62 5.37 -8.54
N MET A 396 3.25 6.54 -9.03
CA MET A 396 3.21 6.90 -10.46
C MET A 396 3.91 8.24 -10.67
N GLY A 397 4.44 8.45 -11.87
CA GLY A 397 5.06 9.71 -12.27
C GLY A 397 6.56 9.80 -11.96
N GLU A 398 7.08 11.02 -12.01
CA GLU A 398 8.52 11.29 -11.96
C GLU A 398 9.18 10.84 -10.65
N MET A 399 8.47 10.94 -9.52
CA MET A 399 8.98 10.56 -8.19
C MET A 399 8.80 9.06 -7.87
N MET A 400 8.37 8.26 -8.84
CA MET A 400 8.03 6.84 -8.64
C MET A 400 9.22 6.01 -8.19
N LEU A 401 10.37 6.10 -8.87
CA LEU A 401 11.53 5.28 -8.52
C LEU A 401 12.16 5.72 -7.18
N ASP A 402 12.26 7.01 -6.89
CA ASP A 402 12.74 7.52 -5.60
C ASP A 402 11.87 7.01 -4.44
N SER A 403 10.55 7.01 -4.63
CA SER A 403 9.60 6.53 -3.63
C SER A 403 9.66 5.00 -3.47
N LYS A 404 9.76 4.24 -4.57
CA LYS A 404 9.95 2.78 -4.52
C LYS A 404 11.26 2.40 -3.84
N LEU A 405 12.38 3.05 -4.18
CA LEU A 405 13.68 2.75 -3.60
C LEU A 405 13.69 3.01 -2.09
N THR A 406 13.03 4.09 -1.66
CA THR A 406 12.80 4.41 -0.24
C THR A 406 11.98 3.32 0.46
N LEU A 407 10.86 2.92 -0.14
CA LEU A 407 9.95 1.90 0.40
C LEU A 407 10.69 0.57 0.60
N TYR A 408 11.45 0.11 -0.40
CA TYR A 408 12.18 -1.16 -0.33
C TYR A 408 13.36 -1.11 0.64
N THR A 409 14.09 0.01 0.71
CA THR A 409 15.16 0.19 1.71
C THR A 409 14.59 0.13 3.12
N SER A 410 13.45 0.79 3.35
CA SER A 410 12.73 0.73 4.64
C SER A 410 12.26 -0.68 4.96
N TRP A 411 11.75 -1.40 3.96
CA TRP A 411 11.25 -2.76 4.13
C TRP A 411 12.37 -3.72 4.53
N LEU A 412 13.50 -3.69 3.82
CA LEU A 412 14.65 -4.55 4.11
C LEU A 412 15.24 -4.32 5.50
N ASN A 413 15.26 -3.06 5.98
CA ASN A 413 15.74 -2.74 7.34
C ASN A 413 14.89 -3.38 8.46
N GLY A 414 13.58 -3.56 8.21
CA GLY A 414 12.69 -4.16 9.19
C GLY A 414 12.75 -5.69 9.25
N LEU A 415 13.31 -6.33 8.22
CA LEU A 415 13.32 -7.79 8.09
C LEU A 415 14.44 -8.42 8.94
N ALA A 416 14.06 -9.23 9.93
CA ALA A 416 14.99 -10.07 10.67
C ALA A 416 15.78 -10.99 9.71
N ASN A 417 15.05 -11.71 8.83
CA ASN A 417 15.59 -12.52 7.74
C ASN A 417 14.93 -12.13 6.41
N PRO A 418 15.54 -11.23 5.64
CA PRO A 418 14.99 -10.73 4.39
C PRO A 418 14.99 -11.81 3.32
N ASP A 419 13.82 -11.98 2.70
CA ASP A 419 13.63 -12.84 1.54
C ASP A 419 14.56 -12.41 0.40
N LYS A 420 15.23 -13.38 -0.23
CA LYS A 420 16.09 -13.17 -1.41
C LYS A 420 15.30 -12.57 -2.57
N GLU A 421 14.00 -12.85 -2.66
CA GLU A 421 13.13 -12.22 -3.64
C GLU A 421 13.05 -10.71 -3.41
N VAL A 422 12.73 -10.26 -2.19
CA VAL A 422 12.65 -8.83 -1.85
C VAL A 422 13.99 -8.13 -2.07
N TRP A 423 15.10 -8.79 -1.74
CA TRP A 423 16.44 -8.30 -2.07
C TRP A 423 16.63 -8.10 -3.58
N ASN A 424 16.29 -9.10 -4.39
CA ASN A 424 16.41 -9.00 -5.86
C ASN A 424 15.53 -7.88 -6.43
N ARG A 425 14.32 -7.68 -5.90
CA ARG A 425 13.43 -6.57 -6.30
C ARG A 425 14.06 -5.21 -5.96
N PHE A 426 14.63 -5.07 -4.77
CA PHE A 426 15.35 -3.86 -4.36
C PHE A 426 16.54 -3.56 -5.28
N ILE A 427 17.38 -4.56 -5.58
CA ILE A 427 18.50 -4.41 -6.52
C ILE A 427 18.00 -3.99 -7.90
N TYR A 428 16.89 -4.58 -8.36
CA TYR A 428 16.30 -4.25 -9.64
C TYR A 428 15.85 -2.78 -9.72
N ILE A 429 15.18 -2.29 -8.68
CA ILE A 429 14.73 -0.89 -8.58
C ILE A 429 15.93 0.06 -8.56
N ALA A 430 17.01 -0.27 -7.83
CA ALA A 430 18.22 0.52 -7.80
C ALA A 430 18.93 0.56 -9.18
N ASP A 431 18.90 -0.55 -9.93
CA ASP A 431 19.46 -0.63 -11.28
C ASP A 431 18.65 0.19 -12.29
N GLN A 432 17.31 0.14 -12.20
CA GLN A 432 16.40 1.02 -12.96
C GLN A 432 16.70 2.49 -12.69
N TYR A 433 16.88 2.85 -11.41
CA TYR A 433 17.22 4.20 -11.01
C TYR A 433 18.53 4.65 -11.65
N ALA A 434 19.60 3.87 -11.48
CA ALA A 434 20.91 4.16 -12.04
C ALA A 434 20.90 4.24 -13.58
N ALA A 435 20.08 3.43 -14.25
CA ALA A 435 19.95 3.43 -15.70
C ALA A 435 19.39 4.74 -16.27
N GLN A 436 18.63 5.52 -15.49
CA GLN A 436 18.14 6.83 -15.90
C GLN A 436 19.24 7.91 -15.96
N GLY A 437 20.45 7.61 -15.49
CA GLY A 437 21.57 8.54 -15.50
C GLY A 437 21.50 9.62 -14.43
N TYR A 438 20.63 9.48 -13.43
CA TYR A 438 20.56 10.37 -12.27
C TYR A 438 21.27 9.74 -11.06
N GLY A 439 22.08 10.55 -10.38
CA GLY A 439 22.70 10.20 -9.11
C GLY A 439 22.19 11.12 -8.03
N ASN A 440 21.69 10.57 -6.93
CA ASN A 440 21.27 11.34 -5.77
C ASN A 440 21.51 10.58 -4.47
N GLU A 441 21.11 11.18 -3.36
CA GLU A 441 21.30 10.59 -2.02
C GLU A 441 20.56 9.25 -1.87
N GLN A 442 19.46 9.04 -2.60
CA GLN A 442 18.69 7.79 -2.58
C GLN A 442 19.48 6.63 -3.20
N LEU A 443 20.10 6.84 -4.37
CA LEU A 443 20.97 5.83 -4.98
C LEU A 443 22.23 5.58 -4.14
N ASN A 444 22.80 6.63 -3.54
CA ASN A 444 23.91 6.50 -2.58
C ASN A 444 23.51 5.66 -1.36
N THR A 445 22.34 5.92 -0.79
CA THR A 445 21.79 5.17 0.33
C THR A 445 21.59 3.69 -0.05
N ALA A 446 21.09 3.41 -1.25
CA ALA A 446 20.94 2.05 -1.74
C ALA A 446 22.29 1.34 -1.91
N ALA A 447 23.29 2.02 -2.46
CA ALA A 447 24.64 1.47 -2.61
C ALA A 447 25.31 1.18 -1.25
N LEU A 448 25.16 2.09 -0.28
CA LEU A 448 25.63 1.91 1.09
C LEU A 448 24.89 0.74 1.78
N TYR A 449 23.58 0.63 1.55
CA TYR A 449 22.78 -0.49 2.07
C TYR A 449 23.30 -1.84 1.56
N ILE A 450 23.67 -1.92 0.28
CA ILE A 450 24.27 -3.11 -0.31
C ILE A 450 25.59 -3.47 0.37
N ALA A 451 26.47 -2.48 0.59
CA ALA A 451 27.74 -2.69 1.26
C ALA A 451 27.57 -3.17 2.71
N ASN A 452 26.68 -2.53 3.47
CA ASN A 452 26.46 -2.86 4.88
C ASN A 452 25.86 -4.26 5.09
N ASN A 453 25.15 -4.78 4.09
CA ASN A 453 24.53 -6.10 4.15
C ASN A 453 25.28 -7.17 3.34
N TYR A 454 26.48 -6.88 2.82
CA TYR A 454 27.22 -7.84 2.00
C TYR A 454 27.54 -9.14 2.74
N SER A 455 27.91 -9.07 4.03
CA SER A 455 28.16 -10.26 4.86
C SER A 455 26.93 -11.15 5.01
N LYS A 456 25.73 -10.55 4.94
CA LYS A 456 24.44 -11.22 5.07
C LYS A 456 24.02 -11.91 3.77
N TYR A 457 24.12 -11.23 2.62
CA TYR A 457 23.62 -11.74 1.34
C TYR A 457 24.69 -12.41 0.46
N GLN A 458 25.96 -12.06 0.66
CA GLN A 458 27.10 -12.53 -0.14
C GLN A 458 26.91 -12.33 -1.66
N ASP A 459 26.17 -11.29 -2.05
CA ASP A 459 25.83 -10.99 -3.43
C ASP A 459 26.90 -10.10 -4.07
N ALA A 460 27.93 -10.75 -4.63
CA ALA A 460 29.06 -10.08 -5.26
C ALA A 460 28.67 -9.28 -6.52
N GLU A 461 27.63 -9.71 -7.24
CA GLU A 461 27.19 -9.02 -8.46
C GLU A 461 26.50 -7.70 -8.12
N SER A 462 25.62 -7.70 -7.12
CA SER A 462 25.02 -6.47 -6.61
C SER A 462 26.05 -5.51 -6.03
N LEU A 463 27.09 -6.02 -5.36
CA LEU A 463 28.18 -5.20 -4.86
C LEU A 463 29.01 -4.54 -5.98
N LYS A 464 29.26 -5.25 -7.09
CA LYS A 464 29.91 -4.69 -8.29
C LYS A 464 29.05 -3.60 -8.94
N LYS A 465 27.74 -3.79 -9.03
CA LYS A 465 26.81 -2.75 -9.50
C LYS A 465 26.86 -1.51 -8.59
N ALA A 466 26.79 -1.71 -7.28
CA ALA A 466 26.90 -0.63 -6.30
C ALA A 466 28.22 0.16 -6.43
N LYS A 467 29.34 -0.52 -6.70
CA LYS A 467 30.63 0.13 -6.99
C LYS A 467 30.53 1.03 -8.21
N LEU A 468 29.96 0.54 -9.31
CA LEU A 468 29.79 1.32 -10.54
C LEU A 468 28.94 2.57 -10.30
N TRP A 469 27.82 2.44 -9.59
CA TRP A 469 26.96 3.57 -9.24
C TRP A 469 27.71 4.59 -8.37
N SER A 470 28.38 4.11 -7.32
CA SER A 470 29.10 4.96 -6.36
C SER A 470 30.29 5.68 -6.99
N ALA A 471 31.06 5.02 -7.85
CA ALA A 471 32.13 5.65 -8.61
C ALA A 471 31.61 6.80 -9.49
N ARG A 472 30.46 6.63 -10.13
CA ARG A 472 29.84 7.66 -10.96
C ARG A 472 29.28 8.83 -10.15
N MET A 473 28.70 8.56 -8.98
CA MET A 473 28.29 9.62 -8.06
C MET A 473 29.50 10.42 -7.57
N VAL A 474 30.61 9.77 -7.23
CA VAL A 474 31.87 10.44 -6.86
C VAL A 474 32.45 11.24 -8.03
N MET A 475 32.39 10.75 -9.26
CA MET A 475 32.82 11.52 -10.44
C MET A 475 31.96 12.78 -10.65
N ALA A 476 30.65 12.67 -10.45
CA ALA A 476 29.72 13.77 -10.68
C ALA A 476 29.69 14.80 -9.53
N ALA A 477 29.93 14.37 -8.29
CA ALA A 477 30.01 15.23 -7.10
C ALA A 477 31.21 14.84 -6.21
N PRO A 478 32.45 15.11 -6.66
CA PRO A 478 33.66 14.66 -5.95
C PRO A 478 33.85 15.30 -4.57
N GLY A 479 33.19 16.42 -4.32
CA GLY A 479 33.17 17.14 -3.04
C GLY A 479 32.09 16.66 -2.07
N ASN A 480 31.34 15.59 -2.36
CA ASN A 480 30.38 15.03 -1.40
C ASN A 480 31.05 13.94 -0.55
N HIS A 481 31.19 14.17 0.76
CA HIS A 481 31.86 13.22 1.65
C HIS A 481 31.10 11.89 1.79
N THR A 482 29.76 11.90 1.75
CA THR A 482 28.96 10.66 1.89
C THR A 482 29.22 9.72 0.72
N TYR A 483 29.25 10.26 -0.51
CA TYR A 483 29.50 9.47 -1.72
C TYR A 483 30.89 8.81 -1.70
N ASN A 484 31.92 9.56 -1.27
CA ASN A 484 33.26 9.03 -1.11
C ASN A 484 33.31 7.93 -0.04
N SER A 485 32.63 8.12 1.10
CA SER A 485 32.59 7.12 2.17
C SER A 485 31.85 5.83 1.78
N THR A 486 30.76 5.94 1.00
CA THR A 486 30.03 4.79 0.45
C THR A 486 30.90 3.99 -0.50
N LEU A 487 31.61 4.66 -1.42
CA LEU A 487 32.52 4.00 -2.35
C LEU A 487 33.63 3.25 -1.61
N ASN A 488 34.22 3.85 -0.56
CA ASN A 488 35.16 3.15 0.31
C ASN A 488 34.53 1.86 0.88
N ALA A 489 33.37 1.93 1.52
CA ALA A 489 32.73 0.77 2.15
C ALA A 489 32.51 -0.39 1.15
N ILE A 490 32.14 -0.06 -0.09
CA ILE A 490 31.98 -1.06 -1.16
C ILE A 490 33.33 -1.68 -1.56
N MET A 491 34.36 -0.85 -1.76
CA MET A 491 35.70 -1.31 -2.14
C MET A 491 36.34 -2.20 -1.06
N GLN A 492 36.08 -1.92 0.22
CA GLN A 492 36.52 -2.79 1.32
C GLN A 492 35.94 -4.20 1.20
N ASN A 493 34.64 -4.31 0.93
CA ASN A 493 33.97 -5.59 0.76
C ASN A 493 34.45 -6.35 -0.50
N LEU A 494 34.93 -5.64 -1.53
CA LEU A 494 35.53 -6.22 -2.74
C LEU A 494 37.02 -6.60 -2.57
N GLY A 495 37.63 -6.31 -1.41
CA GLY A 495 39.05 -6.59 -1.15
C GLY A 495 40.01 -5.51 -1.66
N GLU A 496 39.50 -4.41 -2.22
CA GLU A 496 40.27 -3.28 -2.77
C GLU A 496 40.64 -2.27 -1.67
N ARG A 497 41.17 -2.78 -0.55
CA ARG A 497 41.23 -2.04 0.73
C ARG A 497 42.02 -0.74 0.66
N LEU A 498 43.18 -0.75 0.00
CA LEU A 498 44.07 0.41 -0.11
C LEU A 498 43.51 1.50 -1.02
N GLU A 499 42.87 1.11 -2.13
CA GLU A 499 42.22 2.06 -3.04
C GLU A 499 40.99 2.68 -2.38
N GLY A 500 40.19 1.88 -1.67
CA GLY A 500 39.06 2.35 -0.88
C GLY A 500 39.47 3.38 0.19
N LEU A 501 40.58 3.15 0.89
CA LEU A 501 41.09 4.05 1.93
C LEU A 501 41.34 5.47 1.40
N GLN A 502 41.75 5.63 0.14
CA GLN A 502 41.96 6.95 -0.47
C GLN A 502 40.66 7.77 -0.50
N TYR A 503 39.53 7.12 -0.78
CA TYR A 503 38.21 7.77 -0.75
C TYR A 503 37.76 8.09 0.68
N LEU A 504 38.08 7.25 1.66
CA LEU A 504 37.77 7.53 3.07
C LEU A 504 38.57 8.73 3.61
N VAL A 505 39.86 8.84 3.25
CA VAL A 505 40.69 10.01 3.58
C VAL A 505 40.11 11.26 2.93
N LYS A 506 39.75 11.19 1.65
CA LYS A 506 39.10 12.31 0.95
C LYS A 506 37.75 12.70 1.59
N ALA A 507 36.95 11.72 2.03
CA ALA A 507 35.70 11.98 2.75
C ALA A 507 35.95 12.71 4.08
N LEU A 508 37.02 12.34 4.80
CA LEU A 508 37.44 13.05 6.01
C LEU A 508 37.83 14.50 5.71
N ASP A 509 38.68 14.74 4.70
CA ASP A 509 39.11 16.09 4.33
C ASP A 509 37.94 17.00 3.97
N ILE A 510 36.93 16.46 3.27
CA ILE A 510 35.70 17.17 2.92
C ILE A 510 34.89 17.46 4.19
N ALA A 511 34.64 16.46 5.03
CA ALA A 511 33.86 16.63 6.26
C ALA A 511 34.50 17.63 7.25
N GLU A 512 35.84 17.70 7.30
CA GLU A 512 36.55 18.71 8.09
C GLU A 512 36.36 20.12 7.53
N LYS A 513 36.40 20.29 6.19
CA LYS A 513 36.11 21.58 5.53
C LYS A 513 34.67 22.03 5.77
N ASP A 514 33.74 21.08 5.75
CA ASP A 514 32.31 21.32 5.99
C ASP A 514 31.98 21.48 7.49
N LYS A 515 32.97 21.30 8.38
CA LYS A 515 32.82 21.35 9.85
C LYS A 515 31.77 20.37 10.38
N ASN A 516 31.71 19.18 9.78
CA ASN A 516 30.76 18.14 10.16
C ASN A 516 31.36 17.18 11.20
N ASP A 517 31.44 17.63 12.45
CA ASP A 517 32.15 16.95 13.55
C ASP A 517 31.74 15.49 13.77
N ALA A 518 30.46 15.15 13.54
CA ALA A 518 29.96 13.79 13.69
C ALA A 518 30.62 12.84 12.69
N TYR A 519 30.68 13.23 11.42
CA TYR A 519 31.33 12.44 10.36
C TYR A 519 32.85 12.43 10.51
N VAL A 520 33.47 13.56 10.90
CA VAL A 520 34.91 13.63 11.18
C VAL A 520 35.33 12.58 12.22
N ARG A 521 34.59 12.48 13.33
CA ARG A 521 34.86 11.45 14.36
C ARG A 521 34.70 10.04 13.80
N SER A 522 33.62 9.78 13.07
CA SER A 522 33.34 8.47 12.46
C SER A 522 34.44 8.05 11.48
N TYR A 523 34.84 8.94 10.56
CA TYR A 523 35.86 8.63 9.56
C TYR A 523 37.25 8.44 10.18
N LYS A 524 37.64 9.25 11.18
CA LYS A 524 38.88 9.03 11.93
C LYS A 524 38.91 7.67 12.63
N GLN A 525 37.78 7.23 13.17
CA GLN A 525 37.69 5.90 13.79
C GLN A 525 37.83 4.77 12.75
N GLN A 526 37.21 4.91 11.59
CA GLN A 526 37.32 3.92 10.50
C GLN A 526 38.76 3.86 9.96
N ILE A 527 39.44 4.99 9.75
CA ILE A 527 40.83 5.03 9.27
C ILE A 527 41.78 4.31 10.24
N LYS A 528 41.56 4.43 11.55
CA LYS A 528 42.36 3.72 12.56
C LYS A 528 42.28 2.19 12.46
N GLN A 529 41.27 1.63 11.78
CA GLN A 529 41.17 0.18 11.57
C GLN A 529 42.09 -0.32 10.44
N PHE A 530 42.73 0.59 9.68
CA PHE A 530 43.68 0.28 8.61
C PHE A 530 45.15 0.37 9.03
N VAL A 531 45.41 1.01 10.18
CA VAL A 531 46.73 1.20 10.78
C VAL A 531 46.90 0.16 11.87
#